data_AF-A0A522UWQ3-F1
#
_entry.id   AF-A0A522UWQ3-F1
#
_cell.length_a   1.000
_cell.length_b   1.000
_cell.length_c   1.000
_cell.angle_alpha   90.00
_cell.angle_beta   90.00
_cell.angle_gamma   90.00
#
_symmetry.space_group_name_H-M   'P 1'
#
loop_
_entity.id
_entity.type
_entity.pdbx_description
1 polymer ?
#
loop_
_entity_poly.entity_id
_entity_poly.type
_entity_poly.pdbx_seq_one_letter_code
_entity_poly.pdbx_strand_id
1 'polypeptide(L)' 'MTKTIEAVYEKGLLRPLSPIKGLRSRQKVRITLETSLKQKHPLSGLCGTLPDKDAAEMLKVVEDEFEKVDMSEW' A
#
# COMPACT_ATOMS: atom_id res chain seq x y z
N MET A 1 -11.63 15.23 25.57
CA MET A 1 -12.16 14.79 24.26
C MET A 1 -11.11 15.06 23.20
N THR A 2 -10.73 14.02 22.46
CA THR A 2 -9.93 14.13 21.24
C THR A 2 -10.87 14.36 20.06
N LYS A 3 -10.54 15.28 19.17
CA LYS A 3 -11.34 15.59 17.98
C LYS A 3 -10.40 15.75 16.79
N THR A 4 -10.64 14.96 15.75
CA THR A 4 -9.93 15.06 14.48
C THR A 4 -10.52 16.22 13.69
N ILE A 5 -9.65 17.05 13.13
CA ILE A 5 -10.01 18.19 12.28
C ILE A 5 -9.24 18.09 10.97
N GLU A 6 -9.85 18.52 9.88
CA GLU A 6 -9.16 18.63 8.61
C GLU A 6 -8.54 20.02 8.48
N ALA A 7 -7.28 20.06 8.07
CA ALA A 7 -6.52 21.29 7.89
C ALA A 7 -5.56 21.17 6.72
N VAL A 8 -5.32 22.29 6.05
CA VAL A 8 -4.27 22.43 5.04
C VAL A 8 -3.03 22.98 5.72
N TYR A 9 -1.89 22.34 5.49
CA TYR A 9 -0.59 22.85 5.91
C TYR A 9 -0.01 23.74 4.80
N GLU A 10 0.08 25.04 5.03
CA GLU A 10 0.59 26.01 4.06
C GLU A 10 1.52 27.01 4.75
N LYS A 11 2.74 27.21 4.21
CA LYS A 11 3.74 28.18 4.71
C LYS A 11 4.02 28.07 6.21
N GLY A 12 4.05 26.84 6.75
CA GLY A 12 4.30 26.60 8.17
C GLY A 12 3.09 26.75 9.09
N LEU A 13 1.91 27.06 8.55
CA LEU A 13 0.67 27.24 9.32
C LEU A 13 -0.34 26.13 9.00
N LEU A 14 -0.96 25.57 10.04
CA LEU A 14 -2.12 24.68 9.90
C LEU A 14 -3.39 25.51 9.81
N ARG A 15 -4.05 25.46 8.65
CA ARG A 15 -5.28 26.19 8.36
C ARG A 15 -6.46 25.22 8.37
N PRO A 16 -7.31 25.21 9.39
CA PRO A 16 -8.46 24.31 9.43
C PRO A 16 -9.43 24.64 8.29
N LEU A 17 -9.95 23.59 7.63
CA LEU A 17 -10.94 23.75 6.55
C LEU A 17 -12.31 24.22 7.05
N SER A 18 -12.56 24.10 8.35
CA SER A 18 -13.81 24.49 8.98
C SER A 18 -13.58 25.05 10.39
N PRO A 19 -14.44 25.97 10.87
CA PRO A 19 -14.36 26.48 12.23
C PRO A 19 -14.44 25.36 13.27
N ILE A 20 -13.49 25.32 14.19
CA ILE A 20 -13.44 24.28 15.21
C ILE A 20 -14.39 24.67 16.35
N LYS A 21 -15.59 24.07 16.34
CA LYS A 21 -16.58 24.29 17.41
C LYS A 21 -15.98 23.96 18.79
N GLY A 22 -16.15 24.87 19.74
CA GLY A 22 -15.71 24.70 21.14
C GLY A 22 -14.33 25.28 21.46
N LEU A 23 -13.62 25.84 20.48
CA LEU A 23 -12.35 26.53 20.69
C LEU A 23 -12.57 28.04 20.92
N ARG A 24 -12.02 28.55 22.02
CA ARG A 24 -12.02 29.99 22.34
C ARG A 24 -10.80 30.67 21.71
N SER A 25 -10.90 31.98 21.50
CA SER A 25 -9.76 32.79 21.07
C SER A 25 -8.59 32.63 22.04
N ARG A 26 -7.37 32.48 21.50
CA ARG A 26 -6.09 32.31 22.24
C ARG A 26 -6.00 31.07 23.13
N GLN A 27 -6.86 30.08 22.93
CA GLN A 27 -6.77 28.82 23.66
C GLN A 27 -5.58 27.99 23.14
N LYS A 28 -4.72 27.52 24.05
CA LYS A 28 -3.65 26.58 23.70
C LYS A 28 -4.23 25.21 23.39
N VAL A 29 -3.76 24.58 22.32
CA VAL A 29 -4.17 23.24 21.89
C VAL A 29 -2.96 22.36 21.66
N ARG A 30 -3.14 21.04 21.82
CA ARG A 30 -2.15 20.02 21.42
C ARG A 30 -2.61 19.45 20.07
N ILE A 31 -1.68 19.36 19.12
CA ILE A 31 -1.94 18.83 17.78
C ILE A 31 -1.19 17.50 17.65
N THR A 32 -1.88 16.47 17.17
CA THR A 32 -1.28 15.20 16.78
C THR A 32 -1.25 15.15 15.26
N LEU A 33 -0.08 14.90 14.68
CA LEU A 33 0.08 14.75 13.24
C LEU A 33 0.20 13.26 12.93
N GLU A 34 -0.79 12.71 12.23
CA GLU A 34 -0.74 11.35 11.69
C GLU A 34 -0.37 11.45 10.22
N THR A 35 0.92 11.27 9.92
CA THR A 35 1.35 11.12 8.53
C THR A 35 1.00 9.69 8.12
N SER A 36 -0.07 9.51 7.36
CA SER A 36 -0.20 8.33 6.51
C SER A 36 0.84 8.46 5.40
N LEU A 37 2.09 8.13 5.73
CA LEU A 37 2.95 7.54 4.72
C LEU A 37 2.09 6.45 4.12
N LYS A 38 1.66 6.61 2.86
CA LYS A 38 1.09 5.50 2.10
C LYS A 38 2.20 4.46 2.10
N GLN A 39 2.23 3.60 3.11
CA GLN A 39 3.09 2.45 3.11
C GLN A 39 2.69 1.73 1.83
N LYS A 40 3.62 1.66 0.88
CA LYS A 40 3.42 0.84 -0.31
C LYS A 40 2.92 -0.50 0.21
N HIS A 41 1.79 -0.97 -0.32
CA HIS A 41 1.24 -2.26 0.07
C HIS A 41 2.39 -3.29 0.06
N PRO A 42 2.51 -4.21 1.02
CA PRO A 42 3.64 -5.13 1.08
C PRO A 42 3.89 -5.87 -0.25
N LEU A 43 2.83 -6.06 -1.04
CA LEU A 43 2.86 -6.71 -2.36
C LEU A 43 2.97 -5.75 -3.56
N SER A 44 3.20 -4.44 -3.34
CA SER A 44 3.24 -3.39 -4.36
C SER A 44 4.33 -3.56 -5.43
N GLY A 45 5.23 -4.55 -5.29
CA GLY A 45 6.18 -4.98 -6.32
C GLY A 45 6.17 -6.49 -6.58
N LEU A 46 5.22 -7.22 -5.97
CA LEU A 46 5.01 -8.65 -6.15
C LEU A 46 3.80 -8.96 -7.03
N CYS A 47 3.01 -7.94 -7.39
CA CYS A 47 1.89 -8.06 -8.31
C CYS A 47 2.36 -7.67 -9.71
N GLY A 48 2.33 -8.62 -10.64
CA GLY A 48 2.73 -8.46 -12.03
C GLY A 48 2.36 -9.69 -12.84
N THR A 49 2.47 -9.59 -14.17
CA THR A 49 2.24 -10.70 -15.09
C THR A 49 3.57 -11.28 -15.54
N LEU A 50 3.67 -12.61 -15.60
CA LEU A 50 4.81 -13.28 -16.23
C LEU A 50 4.74 -13.03 -17.75
N PRO A 51 5.83 -12.61 -18.41
CA PRO A 51 5.86 -12.50 -19.87
C PRO A 51 5.61 -13.85 -20.54
N ASP A 52 4.91 -13.86 -21.66
CA ASP A 52 4.52 -15.10 -22.37
C ASP A 52 5.72 -15.99 -22.73
N LYS A 53 6.87 -15.39 -23.04
CA LYS A 53 8.11 -16.11 -23.32
C LYS A 53 8.58 -16.93 -22.13
N ASP A 54 8.62 -16.31 -20.95
CA ASP A 54 9.11 -16.94 -19.72
C ASP A 54 8.10 -18.01 -19.25
N ALA A 55 6.81 -17.77 -19.46
CA ALA A 55 5.76 -18.75 -19.21
C ALA A 55 5.91 -20.00 -20.11
N ALA A 56 6.19 -19.80 -21.40
CA ALA A 56 6.41 -20.90 -22.34
C ALA A 56 7.68 -21.71 -22.03
N GLU A 57 8.76 -21.04 -21.60
CA GLU A 57 9.99 -21.72 -21.15
C GLU A 57 9.73 -22.58 -19.91
N MET A 58 9.00 -22.05 -18.93
CA MET A 58 8.61 -22.81 -17.74
C MET A 58 7.77 -24.04 -18.08
N LEU A 59 6.77 -23.89 -18.95
CA LEU A 59 5.91 -25.01 -19.39
C LEU A 59 6.74 -26.10 -20.05
N LYS A 60 7.67 -25.72 -20.94
CA LYS A 60 8.53 -26.68 -21.62
C LYS A 60 9.37 -27.51 -20.64
N VAL A 61 9.92 -26.89 -19.59
CA VAL A 61 10.69 -27.61 -18.55
C VAL A 61 9.80 -28.61 -17.80
N VAL A 62 8.56 -28.21 -17.48
CA VAL A 62 7.60 -29.11 -16.82
C VAL A 62 7.26 -30.30 -17.71
N GLU A 63 7.01 -30.09 -19.00
CA GLU A 63 6.76 -31.17 -19.96
C GLU A 63 7.99 -32.10 -20.10
N ASP A 64 9.19 -31.53 -20.19
CA ASP A 64 10.42 -32.29 -20.37
C ASP A 64 10.78 -33.18 -19.16
N GLU A 65 10.46 -32.71 -17.93
CA GLU A 65 10.85 -33.36 -16.67
C GLU A 65 9.72 -34.16 -16.00
N PHE A 66 8.46 -33.69 -16.07
CA PHE A 66 7.35 -34.22 -15.26
C PHE A 66 6.26 -34.92 -16.08
N GLU A 67 6.20 -34.77 -17.41
CA GLU A 67 5.20 -35.46 -18.24
C GLU A 67 5.65 -36.83 -18.78
N LYS A 68 6.86 -37.27 -18.46
CA LYS A 68 7.32 -38.62 -18.80
C LYS A 68 6.97 -39.59 -17.66
N VAL A 69 5.75 -40.11 -17.69
CA VAL A 69 5.41 -41.30 -16.88
C VAL A 69 6.19 -42.48 -17.44
N ASP A 70 7.20 -42.94 -16.70
CA ASP A 70 7.90 -44.18 -17.04
C ASP A 70 6.96 -45.37 -16.79
N MET A 71 6.47 -45.98 -17.87
CA MET A 71 5.58 -47.15 -17.83
C MET A 71 6.29 -48.42 -17.31
N SER A 72 7.61 -48.37 -17.11
CA SER A 72 8.43 -49.46 -16.56
C SER A 72 8.77 -49.30 -15.07
N GLU A 73 8.39 -48.18 -14.45
CA GLU A 73 8.55 -47.94 -13.00
C GLU A 73 7.43 -48.56 -12.12
N TRP A 74 6.69 -49.55 -12.63
CA TRP A 74 5.73 -50.36 -11.87
C TRP A 74 6.24 -51.77 -11.58
#